data_AF-A0A2A3YAB7-F1
#
_entry.id   AF-A0A2A3YAB7-F1
#
_cell.length_a   1.000
_cell.length_b   1.000
_cell.length_c   1.000
_cell.angle_alpha   90.00
_cell.angle_beta   90.00
_cell.angle_gamma   90.00
#
_symmetry.space_group_name_H-M   'P 1'
#
loop_
_entity.id
_entity.type
_entity.pdbx_description
1 polymer ?
#
loop_
_entity_poly.entity_id
_entity_poly.type
_entity_poly.pdbx_seq_one_letter_code
_entity_poly.pdbx_strand_id
1 'polypeptide(L)'
;MTSRQPEKAPRRKHLGLGLLIGGLIILAFFLSFLLIPQNADRSFSPMWIGVAWGALMAIWGLFRMIKGPSSLDHPRGGSDAGL
;
A
#
# COMPACT_ATOMS: atom_id res chain seq x y z
N MET A 1 37.55 15.95 -23.00
CA MET A 1 37.31 14.97 -21.92
C MET A 1 35.95 15.27 -21.31
N THR A 2 34.89 14.60 -21.78
CA THR A 2 33.51 14.83 -21.34
C THR A 2 33.23 13.90 -20.17
N SER A 3 33.08 14.44 -18.97
CA SER A 3 32.81 13.67 -17.75
C SER A 3 31.43 13.02 -17.83
N ARG A 4 31.37 11.69 -17.70
CA ARG A 4 30.12 10.95 -17.57
C ARG A 4 29.49 11.33 -16.23
N GLN A 5 28.39 12.07 -16.27
CA GLN A 5 27.53 12.28 -15.11
C GLN A 5 27.03 10.90 -14.61
N PRO A 6 27.04 10.63 -13.30
CA PRO A 6 26.51 9.39 -12.76
C PRO A 6 24.99 9.39 -12.98
N GLU A 7 24.53 8.52 -13.87
CA GLU A 7 23.13 8.22 -14.11
C GLU A 7 22.48 7.84 -12.77
N LYS A 8 21.68 8.75 -12.19
CA LYS A 8 20.94 8.47 -10.97
C LYS A 8 19.96 7.35 -11.29
N ALA A 9 20.30 6.13 -10.88
CA ALA A 9 19.47 4.95 -11.01
C ALA A 9 18.03 5.29 -10.59
N PRO A 10 17.02 5.02 -11.43
CA PRO A 10 15.64 5.32 -11.10
C PRO A 10 15.29 4.56 -9.83
N ARG A 11 15.04 5.28 -8.73
CA ARG A 11 14.52 4.69 -7.49
C ARG A 11 13.18 4.05 -7.84
N ARG A 12 13.17 2.73 -8.06
CA ARG A 12 11.94 1.93 -8.09
C ARG A 12 11.29 2.09 -6.73
N LYS A 13 10.40 3.08 -6.61
CA LYS A 13 9.68 3.35 -5.37
C LYS A 13 8.82 2.12 -5.12
N HIS A 14 9.11 1.36 -4.06
CA HIS A 14 8.34 0.19 -3.64
C HIS A 14 6.96 0.64 -3.13
N LEU A 15 6.10 1.11 -4.05
CA LEU A 15 4.77 1.65 -3.76
C LEU A 15 3.89 0.61 -3.04
N GLY A 16 4.07 -0.68 -3.36
CA GLY A 16 3.38 -1.78 -2.67
C GLY A 16 3.78 -1.94 -1.20
N LEU A 17 5.06 -1.72 -0.87
CA LEU A 17 5.55 -1.89 0.50
C LEU A 17 5.01 -0.79 1.44
N GLY A 18 4.98 0.46 0.96
CA GLY A 18 4.42 1.56 1.73
C GLY A 18 2.92 1.35 2.01
N LEU A 19 2.19 0.84 1.03
CA LEU A 19 0.76 0.55 1.19
C LEU A 19 0.50 -0.62 2.13
N LEU A 20 1.31 -1.68 2.06
CA LEU A 20 1.23 -2.81 2.99
C LEU A 20 1.42 -2.35 4.44
N ILE A 21 2.51 -1.62 4.70
CA ILE A 21 2.85 -1.15 6.04
C ILE A 21 1.78 -0.17 6.54
N GLY A 22 1.35 0.78 5.71
CA GLY A 22 0.28 1.72 6.07
C GLY A 22 -1.04 1.02 6.39
N GLY A 23 -1.44 0.04 5.57
CA GLY A 23 -2.64 -0.76 5.79
C GLY A 23 -2.58 -1.56 7.09
N LEU A 24 -1.45 -2.19 7.39
CA LEU A 24 -1.24 -2.93 8.64
C LEU A 24 -1.29 -2.02 9.88
N ILE A 25 -0.73 -0.80 9.80
CA ILE A 25 -0.80 0.17 10.90
C ILE A 25 -2.26 0.58 11.17
N ILE A 26 -3.01 0.93 10.11
CA ILE A 26 -4.44 1.29 10.24
C ILE A 26 -5.23 0.11 10.83
N LEU A 27 -5.01 -1.09 10.29
CA LEU A 27 -5.67 -2.31 10.76
C LEU A 27 -5.41 -2.52 12.24
N ALA A 28 -4.14 -2.52 12.67
CA ALA A 28 -3.75 -2.74 14.06
C ALA A 28 -4.31 -1.66 14.99
N PHE A 29 -4.30 -0.40 14.54
CA PHE A 29 -4.86 0.71 15.30
C PHE A 29 -6.34 0.50 15.58
N PHE A 30 -7.17 0.24 14.56
CA PHE A 30 -8.61 0.03 14.78
C PHE A 30 -8.92 -1.28 15.51
N LEU A 31 -8.13 -2.34 15.28
CA LEU A 31 -8.26 -3.58 16.05
C LEU A 31 -8.00 -3.33 17.53
N SER A 32 -7.04 -2.47 17.90
CA SER A 32 -6.75 -2.18 19.31
C SER A 32 -7.96 -1.61 20.05
N PHE A 33 -8.74 -0.72 19.42
CA PHE A 33 -9.98 -0.18 19.98
C PHE A 33 -11.07 -1.26 20.12
N LEU A 34 -11.11 -2.21 19.19
CA LEU A 34 -11.98 -3.38 19.25
C LEU A 34 -11.45 -4.51 20.13
N LEU A 35 -10.29 -4.39 20.77
CA LEU A 35 -9.74 -5.42 21.67
C LEU A 35 -9.72 -4.93 23.12
N ILE A 36 -9.61 -3.62 23.33
CA ILE A 36 -9.79 -3.00 24.65
C ILE A 36 -11.27 -3.13 25.08
N PRO A 37 -11.55 -3.63 26.30
CA PRO A 37 -12.92 -3.71 26.82
C PRO A 37 -13.54 -2.32 26.83
N GLN A 38 -14.63 -2.17 26.10
CA GLN A 38 -15.47 -0.97 26.10
C GLN A 38 -16.83 -1.46 26.61
N ASN A 39 -17.48 -0.73 27.52
CA ASN A 39 -18.80 -1.11 28.08
C ASN A 39 -19.95 -1.02 27.04
N ALA A 40 -19.62 -1.01 25.74
CA ALA A 40 -20.54 -0.80 24.64
C ALA A 40 -20.54 -2.02 23.72
N ASP A 41 -21.68 -2.27 23.07
CA ASP A 41 -21.87 -3.38 22.14
C ASP A 41 -20.88 -3.31 20.98
N ARG A 42 -19.84 -4.14 21.08
CA ARG A 42 -18.72 -4.20 20.13
C ARG A 42 -19.16 -4.64 18.72
N SER A 43 -20.30 -5.34 18.63
CA SER A 43 -20.83 -5.94 17.40
C SER A 43 -21.26 -4.92 16.34
N PHE A 44 -21.67 -3.70 16.73
CA PHE A 44 -22.08 -2.64 15.80
C PHE A 44 -21.14 -1.42 15.82
N SER A 45 -19.93 -1.59 16.34
CA SER A 45 -18.97 -0.49 16.40
C SER A 45 -18.58 -0.02 14.98
N PRO A 46 -18.63 1.29 14.69
CA PRO A 46 -18.11 1.85 13.43
C PRO A 46 -16.63 1.56 13.20
N MET A 47 -15.89 1.13 14.23
CA MET A 47 -14.47 0.78 14.15
C MET A 47 -14.17 -0.35 13.15
N TRP A 48 -15.14 -1.21 12.86
CA TRP A 48 -15.02 -2.24 11.82
C TRP A 48 -14.74 -1.66 10.43
N ILE A 49 -15.17 -0.42 10.17
CA ILE A 49 -14.87 0.28 8.92
C ILE A 49 -13.35 0.48 8.78
N GLY A 50 -12.69 0.93 9.84
CA GLY A 50 -11.24 1.11 9.85
C GLY A 50 -10.48 -0.20 9.71
N VAL A 51 -10.97 -1.28 10.34
CA VAL A 51 -10.44 -2.64 10.17
C VAL A 51 -10.55 -3.09 8.71
N ALA A 52 -11.72 -2.96 8.09
CA ALA A 52 -11.95 -3.35 6.71
C ALA A 52 -11.05 -2.57 5.74
N TRP A 53 -10.91 -1.26 5.93
CA TRP A 53 -10.03 -0.42 5.12
C TRP A 53 -8.55 -0.75 5.29
N GLY A 54 -8.10 -0.92 6.54
CA GLY A 54 -6.72 -1.32 6.83
C GLY A 54 -6.37 -2.66 6.21
N ALA A 55 -7.26 -3.65 6.34
CA ALA A 55 -7.09 -4.97 5.72
C ALA A 55 -7.04 -4.88 4.19
N LEU A 56 -7.94 -4.10 3.56
CA LEU A 56 -7.98 -3.92 2.12
C LEU A 56 -6.67 -3.29 1.59
N MET A 57 -6.17 -2.26 2.26
CA MET A 57 -4.89 -1.63 1.92
C MET A 57 -3.71 -2.60 2.07
N ALA A 58 -3.68 -3.36 3.16
CA ALA A 58 -2.64 -4.36 3.38
C ALA A 58 -2.65 -5.43 2.28
N ILE A 59 -3.83 -5.97 1.93
CA ILE A 59 -4.00 -6.96 0.86
C ILE A 59 -3.57 -6.37 -0.49
N TRP A 60 -3.98 -5.14 -0.81
CA TRP A 60 -3.61 -4.47 -2.06
C TRP A 60 -2.10 -4.20 -2.13
N GLY A 61 -1.48 -3.80 -1.01
CA GLY A 61 -0.03 -3.62 -0.89
C GLY A 61 0.72 -4.92 -1.11
N LEU A 62 0.27 -6.01 -0.47
CA LEU A 62 0.83 -7.34 -0.64
C LEU A 62 0.70 -7.83 -2.08
N PHE A 63 -0.49 -7.68 -2.68
CA PHE A 63 -0.73 -8.02 -4.08
C PHE A 63 0.24 -7.29 -5.02
N ARG A 64 0.46 -5.99 -4.78
CA ARG A 64 1.40 -5.17 -5.55
C ARG A 64 2.86 -5.58 -5.33
N MET A 65 3.21 -6.09 -4.16
CA MET A 65 4.53 -6.65 -3.92
C MET A 65 4.75 -7.96 -4.69
N ILE A 66 3.74 -8.84 -4.73
CA ILE A 66 3.82 -10.13 -5.44
C ILE A 66 3.83 -9.93 -6.96
N LYS A 67 2.94 -9.07 -7.50
CA LYS A 67 2.91 -8.81 -8.96
C LYS A 67 4.09 -7.99 -9.47
N GLY A 68 4.84 -7.32 -8.59
CA GLY A 68 5.95 -6.44 -8.97
C GLY A 68 5.47 -5.18 -9.73
N PRO A 69 6.40 -4.35 -10.22
CA PRO A 69 6.07 -3.15 -10.99
C PRO A 69 5.33 -3.55 -12.27
N SER A 70 4.08 -3.14 -12.40
CA SER A 70 3.33 -3.30 -13.65
C SER A 70 3.94 -2.42 -14.74
N SER A 71 3.85 -2.83 -16.01
CA SER A 71 4.26 -1.98 -17.16
C SER A 71 3.58 -0.60 -17.13
N LEU A 72 2.39 -0.51 -16.50
CA LEU A 72 1.63 0.73 -16.28
C LEU A 72 2.17 1.63 -15.16
N ASP A 73 3.09 1.15 -14.32
CA ASP A 73 3.70 1.94 -13.23
C ASP A 73 4.93 2.75 -13.69
N HIS A 74 5.24 2.74 -15.00
CA HIS A 74 6.27 3.60 -15.54
C HIS A 74 5.87 5.07 -15.37
N PRO A 75 6.72 5.94 -14.80
CA PRO A 75 6.44 7.37 -14.65
C PRO A 75 6.28 8.10 -16.00
N ARG A 76 6.65 7.44 -17.10
CA ARG A 76 6.27 7.78 -18.47
C ARG A 76 5.25 6.76 -18.92
N GLY A 77 3.97 6.97 -18.62
CA GLY A 77 2.85 6.13 -19.08
C GLY A 77 2.74 6.12 -20.61
N GLY A 78 3.74 5.57 -21.28
CA GLY A 78 3.78 5.27 -22.68
C GLY A 78 2.96 4.03 -22.88
N SER A 79 1.72 4.25 -23.26
CA SER A 79 0.98 3.32 -24.09
C SER A 79 1.86 2.85 -25.25
N ASP A 80 2.58 1.75 -25.06
CA ASP A 80 2.81 0.80 -26.16
C ASP A 80 1.47 0.12 -26.44
N ALA A 81 0.54 0.91 -26.98
CA ALA A 81 -0.57 0.40 -27.79
C ALA A 81 0.01 0.15 -29.18
N GLY A 82 0.95 -0.80 -29.25
CA GLY A 82 1.53 -1.28 -30.50
C GLY A 82 0.64 -2.37 -31.08
N LEU A 83 -0.32 -1.95 -31.90
CA LEU A 83 -0.96 -2.76 -32.94
C LEU A 83 -1.20 -1.86 -34.15
#